data_AF-A0A8B6BZ59-F1
#
_entry.id   AF-A0A8B6BZ59-F1
#
_cell.length_a   1.000
_cell.length_b   1.000
_cell.length_c   1.000
_cell.angle_alpha   90.00
_cell.angle_beta   90.00
_cell.angle_gamma   90.00
#
_symmetry.space_group_name_H-M   'P 1'
#
loop_
_entity.id
_entity.type
_entity.pdbx_description
1 polymer ?
#
loop_
_entity_poly.entity_id
_entity_poly.type
_entity_poly.pdbx_seq_one_letter_code
_entity_poly.pdbx_strand_id
1 'polypeptide(L)'
;MFFAWILSVWTLWRHVDACVHSDCECSDGGRGKSYDCESAFLTEVPNNFHIETFELDLSENRLTHLPDDVFSKNTALEYLQVL
;
A
#
# COMPACT_ATOMS: atom_id res chain seq x y z
N MET A 1 31.06 24.54 -14.38
CA MET A 1 29.79 24.06 -14.97
C MET A 1 29.81 22.53 -14.97
N PHE A 2 29.66 21.89 -13.81
CA PHE A 2 29.75 20.42 -13.65
C PHE A 2 28.80 19.91 -12.56
N PHE A 3 27.52 20.29 -12.60
CA PHE A 3 26.51 19.82 -11.62
C PHE A 3 25.13 19.61 -12.27
N ALA A 4 25.07 18.89 -13.39
CA ALA A 4 23.80 18.58 -14.06
C ALA A 4 23.54 17.07 -14.27
N TRP A 5 24.54 16.20 -14.10
CA TRP A 5 24.44 14.78 -14.45
C TRP A 5 24.16 13.84 -13.28
N ILE A 6 24.14 14.34 -12.03
CA ILE A 6 23.85 13.52 -10.84
C ILE A 6 22.39 13.66 -10.39
N LEU A 7 21.72 14.75 -10.78
CA LEU A 7 20.31 15.00 -10.44
C LEU A 7 19.33 14.11 -11.24
N SER A 8 19.67 13.74 -12.48
CA SER A 8 18.81 12.92 -13.32
C SER A 8 18.68 11.47 -12.84
N VAL A 9 19.70 10.94 -12.15
CA VAL A 9 19.64 9.61 -11.52
C VAL A 9 18.87 9.65 -10.19
N TRP A 10 18.95 10.76 -9.45
CA TRP A 10 18.22 10.95 -8.18
C TRP A 10 16.73 11.17 -8.37
N THR A 11 16.30 11.77 -9.49
CA THR A 11 14.88 11.94 -9.81
C THR A 11 14.23 10.66 -10.33
N LEU A 12 15.00 9.71 -10.87
CA LEU A 12 14.49 8.43 -11.37
C LEU A 12 14.17 7.41 -10.26
N TRP A 13 14.64 7.61 -9.02
CA TRP A 13 14.26 6.79 -7.87
C TRP A 13 13.14 7.37 -7.02
N ARG A 14 12.77 8.65 -7.24
CA ARG A 14 11.66 9.30 -6.51
C ARG A 14 10.29 9.00 -7.08
N HIS A 15 10.23 8.35 -8.25
CA HIS A 15 9.04 7.70 -8.81
C HIS A 15 9.25 6.18 -8.85
N VAL A 16 9.79 5.60 -7.77
CA VAL A 16 9.57 4.16 -7.54
C VAL A 16 8.10 4.06 -7.17
N ASP A 17 7.30 3.43 -8.05
CA ASP A 17 5.85 3.44 -7.99
C ASP A 17 5.34 3.12 -6.58
N ALA A 18 4.33 3.86 -6.13
CA ALA A 18 3.81 3.82 -4.77
C ALA A 18 3.21 2.45 -4.36
N CYS A 19 3.22 1.50 -5.30
CA CYS A 19 2.64 0.16 -5.30
C CYS A 19 3.67 -0.97 -5.54
N VAL A 20 4.97 -0.72 -5.34
CA VAL A 20 6.06 -1.67 -5.74
C VAL A 20 6.15 -2.96 -4.92
N HIS A 21 5.28 -3.23 -3.95
CA HIS A 21 5.39 -4.41 -3.08
C HIS A 21 4.06 -4.81 -2.42
N SER A 22 3.03 -5.08 -3.21
CA SER A 22 1.81 -5.71 -2.71
C SER A 22 1.43 -6.89 -3.59
N ASP A 23 1.03 -8.01 -2.97
CA ASP A 23 0.33 -9.13 -3.63
C ASP A 23 -1.11 -8.75 -4.04
N CYS A 24 -1.39 -7.45 -4.08
CA CYS A 24 -2.69 -6.81 -4.25
C CYS A 24 -2.60 -5.78 -5.37
N GLU A 25 -3.72 -5.54 -6.05
CA GLU A 25 -3.85 -4.42 -6.95
C GLU A 25 -3.80 -3.12 -6.15
N CYS A 26 -3.06 -2.14 -6.64
CA CYS A 26 -2.83 -0.90 -5.92
C CYS A 26 -3.02 0.28 -6.86
N SER A 27 -3.79 1.25 -6.38
CA SER A 27 -4.10 2.49 -7.08
C SER A 27 -3.69 3.69 -6.24
N ASP A 28 -2.98 4.62 -6.84
CA ASP A 28 -2.60 5.89 -6.22
C ASP A 28 -3.44 7.02 -6.83
N GLY A 29 -4.15 7.75 -5.99
CA GLY A 29 -5.07 8.81 -6.41
C GLY A 29 -5.03 10.02 -5.48
N GLY A 30 -5.77 11.07 -5.84
CA GLY A 30 -5.77 12.32 -5.07
C GLY A 30 -6.28 12.22 -3.61
N ARG A 31 -6.86 11.06 -3.22
CA ARG A 31 -7.31 10.76 -1.86
C ARG A 31 -6.34 9.89 -1.06
N GLY A 32 -5.24 9.43 -1.67
CA GLY A 32 -4.30 8.48 -1.10
C GLY A 32 -4.30 7.15 -1.88
N LYS A 33 -3.74 6.11 -1.26
CA LYS A 33 -3.58 4.78 -1.85
C LYS A 33 -4.78 3.89 -1.56
N SER A 34 -5.23 3.17 -2.57
CA SER A 34 -6.20 2.08 -2.43
C SER A 34 -5.49 0.76 -2.73
N TYR A 35 -5.75 -0.25 -1.90
CA TYR A 35 -5.26 -1.61 -2.09
C TYR A 35 -6.44 -2.56 -2.19
N ASP A 36 -6.54 -3.25 -3.33
CA ASP A 36 -7.50 -4.31 -3.58
C ASP A 36 -6.79 -5.65 -3.52
N CYS A 37 -6.97 -6.35 -2.41
CA CYS A 37 -6.44 -7.69 -2.17
C CYS A 37 -7.55 -8.75 -2.23
N GLU A 38 -8.68 -8.50 -2.89
CA GLU A 38 -9.75 -9.49 -3.04
C GLU A 38 -9.18 -10.80 -3.58
N SER A 39 -9.52 -11.92 -2.93
CA SER A 39 -9.13 -13.26 -3.40
C SER A 39 -7.60 -13.47 -3.58
N ALA A 40 -6.76 -12.67 -2.91
CA ALA A 40 -5.29 -12.74 -3.00
C ALA A 40 -4.65 -13.89 -2.19
N PHE A 41 -5.47 -14.80 -1.63
CA PHE A 41 -5.03 -15.94 -0.80
C PHE A 41 -4.18 -15.57 0.42
N LEU A 42 -4.33 -14.35 0.93
CA LEU A 42 -3.58 -13.85 2.08
C LEU A 42 -3.92 -14.66 3.34
N THR A 43 -2.88 -15.09 4.06
CA THR A 43 -3.00 -15.72 5.39
C THR A 43 -2.68 -14.76 6.53
N GLU A 44 -2.06 -13.62 6.20
CA GLU A 44 -1.74 -12.52 7.11
C GLU A 44 -1.90 -11.19 6.37
N VAL A 45 -2.05 -10.08 7.11
CA VAL A 45 -2.13 -8.75 6.51
C VAL A 45 -0.73 -8.26 6.12
N PRO A 46 -0.49 -7.87 4.86
CA PRO A 46 0.80 -7.33 4.43
C PRO A 46 1.25 -6.10 5.22
N ASN A 47 2.53 -6.10 5.62
CA ASN A 47 3.16 -5.03 6.41
C ASN A 47 3.55 -3.77 5.59
N ASN A 48 2.96 -3.54 4.41
CA ASN A 48 3.39 -2.44 3.52
C ASN A 48 2.34 -1.33 3.37
N PHE A 49 1.13 -1.49 3.91
CA PHE A 49 0.01 -0.56 3.71
C PHE A 49 0.04 0.69 4.61
N HIS A 50 1.16 0.96 5.29
CA HIS A 50 1.07 1.56 6.62
C HIS A 50 0.93 3.08 6.73
N ILE A 51 1.06 3.88 5.66
CA ILE A 51 1.20 5.33 5.88
C ILE A 51 0.19 6.18 5.11
N GLU A 52 -0.41 5.70 4.02
CA GLU A 52 -1.29 6.55 3.19
C GLU A 52 -2.43 5.75 2.53
N THR A 53 -2.77 4.58 3.09
CA THR A 53 -3.87 3.76 2.56
C THR A 53 -5.20 4.28 3.07
N PHE A 54 -6.04 4.78 2.16
CA PHE A 54 -7.39 5.24 2.50
C PHE A 54 -8.43 4.11 2.36
N GLU A 55 -8.17 3.16 1.47
CA GLU A 55 -9.06 2.04 1.19
C GLU A 55 -8.25 0.74 1.09
N LEU A 56 -8.73 -0.29 1.80
CA LEU A 56 -8.12 -1.60 1.84
C LEU A 56 -9.20 -2.68 1.75
N ASP A 57 -9.17 -3.45 0.67
CA ASP A 57 -10.00 -4.64 0.52
C ASP A 57 -9.19 -5.90 0.81
N LEU A 58 -9.61 -6.66 1.82
CA LEU A 58 -9.08 -7.97 2.22
C LEU A 58 -10.14 -9.07 2.08
N SER A 59 -11.25 -8.81 1.37
CA SER A 59 -12.32 -9.79 1.12
C SER A 59 -11.80 -11.06 0.45
N GLU A 60 -12.53 -12.15 0.65
CA GLU A 60 -12.25 -13.46 0.02
C GLU A 60 -10.83 -14.02 0.30
N ASN A 61 -10.17 -13.56 1.37
CA ASN A 61 -8.88 -14.08 1.81
C ASN A 61 -9.02 -15.22 2.84
N ARG A 62 -7.88 -15.78 3.27
CA ARG A 62 -7.80 -16.86 4.27
C ARG A 62 -7.38 -16.34 5.64
N LEU A 63 -7.66 -15.06 5.90
CA LEU A 63 -7.39 -14.41 7.17
C LEU A 63 -8.27 -15.05 8.25
N THR A 64 -7.66 -15.50 9.33
CA THR A 64 -8.37 -16.07 10.49
C THR A 64 -8.55 -15.07 11.61
N HIS A 65 -7.70 -14.04 11.64
CA HIS A 65 -7.70 -12.96 12.61
C HIS A 65 -6.98 -11.75 12.03
N LEU A 66 -7.32 -10.57 12.53
CA LEU A 66 -6.57 -9.33 12.29
C LEU A 66 -5.86 -8.98 13.61
N PRO A 67 -4.53 -8.74 13.60
CA PRO A 67 -3.84 -8.27 14.79
C PRO A 67 -4.39 -6.91 15.24
N ASP A 68 -4.57 -6.70 16.53
CA ASP A 68 -5.21 -5.50 17.09
C ASP A 68 -4.51 -4.19 16.64
N ASP A 69 -3.19 -4.23 16.47
CA ASP A 69 -2.37 -3.06 16.15
C ASP A 69 -2.02 -2.94 14.66
N VAL A 70 -2.57 -3.80 13.79
CA VAL A 70 -2.17 -3.88 12.37
C VAL A 70 -2.39 -2.58 11.59
N PHE A 71 -3.41 -1.81 11.99
CA PHE A 71 -3.73 -0.50 11.40
C PHE A 71 -3.36 0.69 12.29
N SER A 72 -2.70 0.47 13.43
CA SER A 72 -2.40 1.52 14.43
C SER A 72 -1.59 2.70 13.87
N LYS A 73 -0.77 2.47 12.83
CA LYS A 73 0.05 3.49 12.16
C LYS A 73 -0.67 4.18 10.99
N ASN A 74 -1.75 3.58 10.50
CA ASN A 74 -2.49 4.14 9.37
C ASN A 74 -3.55 5.11 9.90
N THR A 75 -3.28 6.40 9.74
CA THR A 75 -4.21 7.48 10.13
C THR A 75 -5.16 7.91 9.01
N ALA A 76 -5.00 7.36 7.81
CA ALA A 76 -5.76 7.74 6.61
C ALA A 76 -6.83 6.71 6.22
N LEU A 77 -6.86 5.54 6.86
CA LEU A 77 -7.80 4.46 6.53
C LEU A 77 -9.24 4.89 6.81
N GLU A 78 -10.05 4.95 5.76
CA GLU A 78 -11.48 5.28 5.83
C GLU A 78 -12.34 4.04 5.54
N TYR A 79 -11.87 3.17 4.65
CA TYR A 79 -12.61 1.98 4.19
C TYR A 79 -11.77 0.72 4.38
N LEU A 80 -12.34 -0.26 5.09
CA LEU A 80 -11.74 -1.57 5.32
C LEU A 80 -12.80 -2.65 5.06
N GLN A 81 -12.53 -3.54 4.11
CA GLN A 81 -13.38 -4.70 3.79
C GLN A 81 -12.62 -6.00 4.13
N VAL A 82 -13.28 -6.94 4.82
CA VAL A 82 -12.63 -8.15 5.38
C VAL A 82 -13.47 -9.43 5.24
N LEU A 83 -14.65 -9.35 4.61
CA LEU A 83 -15.57 -10.46 4.39
C LEU A 83 -15.46 -10.95 2.95
#